data_AF-A0A7E6FT67-F1
#
_entry.id   AF-A0A7E6FT67-F1
#
_cell.length_a   1.000
_cell.length_b   1.000
_cell.length_c   1.000
_cell.angle_alpha   90.00
_cell.angle_beta   90.00
_cell.angle_gamma   90.00
#
_symmetry.space_group_name_H-M   'P 1'
#
loop_
_entity.id
_entity.type
_entity.pdbx_description
1 polymer ?
#
loop_
_entity_poly.entity_id
_entity_poly.type
_entity_poly.pdbx_seq_one_letter_code
_entity_poly.pdbx_strand_id
1 'polypeptide(L)'
;MAHLGNQTVPNGHFHKDWQRYVQTWFDQPMRKKFPTRKKMMKAREVAPRLAAGPLWPIVTCPSIKYNRCIRAGRGFTIEELKKAGIGKREAPTIGIAVDYRRHSMSAEELQANAWRLKEY
;
A
#
# COMPACT_ATOMS: atom_id res chain seq x y z
N MET A 1 -25.80 -2.58 37.99
CA MET A 1 -27.13 -2.03 37.64
C MET A 1 -28.04 -3.22 37.37
N ALA A 2 -29.18 -3.31 38.04
CA ALA A 2 -30.15 -4.37 37.76
C ALA A 2 -30.67 -4.22 36.33
N HIS A 3 -30.70 -5.31 35.56
CA HIS A 3 -31.30 -5.33 34.23
C HIS A 3 -32.81 -5.10 34.37
N LEU A 4 -33.33 -4.02 33.78
CA LEU A 4 -34.77 -3.80 33.72
C LEU A 4 -35.33 -4.50 32.47
N GLY A 5 -36.07 -5.59 32.68
CA GLY A 5 -36.73 -6.33 31.60
C GLY A 5 -35.80 -7.25 30.78
N ASN A 6 -36.26 -7.67 29.60
CA ASN A 6 -35.57 -8.62 28.72
C ASN A 6 -34.53 -7.94 27.81
N GLN A 7 -33.52 -7.32 28.43
CA GLN A 7 -32.42 -6.70 27.70
C GLN A 7 -31.30 -7.69 27.42
N THR A 8 -30.52 -7.45 26.35
CA THR A 8 -29.30 -8.22 26.07
C THR A 8 -28.33 -8.10 27.24
N VAL A 9 -27.67 -9.22 27.58
CA VAL A 9 -26.63 -9.25 28.62
C VAL A 9 -25.54 -8.24 28.25
N PRO A 10 -25.27 -7.22 29.09
CA PRO A 10 -24.26 -6.22 28.76
C PRO A 10 -22.86 -6.84 28.85
N ASN A 11 -22.09 -6.67 27.77
CA ASN A 11 -20.70 -7.08 27.67
C ASN A 11 -19.79 -5.86 27.40
N GLY A 12 -19.86 -4.87 28.28
CA GLY A 12 -19.08 -3.64 28.18
C GLY A 12 -17.64 -3.85 28.63
N HIS A 13 -16.66 -3.58 27.76
CA HIS A 13 -15.24 -3.76 28.08
C HIS A 13 -14.63 -2.52 28.78
N PHE A 14 -15.29 -2.06 29.86
CA PHE A 14 -14.91 -0.86 30.62
C PHE A 14 -14.43 -1.16 32.04
N HIS A 15 -13.90 -2.38 32.26
CA HIS A 15 -13.50 -2.89 33.58
C HIS A 15 -12.16 -2.34 34.11
N LYS A 16 -11.38 -1.65 33.28
CA LYS A 16 -10.10 -1.04 33.63
C LYS A 16 -10.23 0.48 33.70
N ASP A 17 -9.19 1.17 34.17
CA ASP A 17 -9.09 2.63 34.08
C ASP A 17 -8.92 3.08 32.62
N TRP A 18 -10.02 3.05 31.86
CA TRP A 18 -10.06 3.39 30.44
C TRP A 18 -10.08 4.91 30.22
N GLN A 19 -10.58 5.68 31.20
CA GLN A 19 -10.71 7.15 31.09
C GLN A 19 -9.34 7.82 30.94
N ARG A 20 -8.31 7.29 31.59
CA ARG A 20 -6.93 7.76 31.44
C ARG A 20 -6.36 7.57 30.01
N TYR A 21 -6.84 6.58 29.27
CA TYR A 21 -6.33 6.22 27.93
C TYR A 21 -7.28 6.61 26.80
N VAL A 22 -8.09 7.66 27.00
CA VAL A 22 -8.97 8.20 25.97
C VAL A 22 -8.15 8.97 24.94
N GLN A 23 -8.04 8.40 23.74
CA GLN A 23 -7.46 9.10 22.60
C GLN A 23 -8.53 9.99 21.94
N THR A 24 -8.37 11.30 22.08
CA THR A 24 -9.22 12.29 21.38
C THR A 24 -8.72 12.55 19.96
N TRP A 25 -9.63 12.97 19.07
CA TRP A 25 -9.33 13.23 17.65
C TRP A 25 -9.49 14.70 17.26
N PHE A 26 -9.34 15.64 18.20
CA PHE A 26 -9.47 17.08 17.94
C PHE A 26 -8.44 17.63 16.94
N ASP A 27 -7.31 16.95 16.79
CA ASP A 27 -6.23 17.31 15.86
C ASP A 27 -6.46 16.78 14.43
N GLN A 28 -7.54 16.04 14.18
CA GLN A 28 -7.92 15.51 12.86
C GLN A 28 -7.85 16.55 11.71
N PRO A 29 -8.37 17.79 11.83
CA PRO A 29 -8.26 18.79 10.75
C PRO A 29 -6.80 19.16 10.46
N MET A 30 -5.95 19.22 11.49
CA MET A 30 -4.54 19.52 11.33
C MET A 30 -3.77 18.32 10.76
N ARG A 31 -4.07 17.10 11.21
CA ARG A 31 -3.54 15.84 10.64
C ARG A 31 -3.90 15.65 9.18
N LYS A 32 -4.98 16.26 8.68
CA LYS A 32 -5.31 16.27 7.24
C LYS A 32 -4.43 17.26 6.46
N LYS A 33 -4.13 18.43 7.02
CA LYS A 33 -3.33 19.49 6.36
C LYS A 33 -1.85 19.15 6.27
N PHE A 34 -1.26 18.57 7.31
CA PHE A 34 0.18 18.28 7.36
C PHE A 34 0.68 17.35 6.24
N PRO A 35 0.06 16.17 5.98
CA PRO A 35 0.48 15.29 4.90
C PRO A 35 0.39 15.95 3.53
N THR A 36 -0.62 16.78 3.29
CA THR A 36 -0.78 17.52 2.02
C THR A 36 0.38 18.47 1.79
N ARG A 37 0.73 19.29 2.79
CA ARG A 37 1.89 20.21 2.69
C ARG A 37 3.18 19.43 2.44
N LYS A 38 3.40 18.33 3.17
CA LYS A 38 4.58 17.48 2.99
C LYS A 38 4.65 16.87 1.58
N LYS A 39 3.52 16.43 1.02
CA LYS A 39 3.44 15.95 -0.36
C LYS A 39 3.78 17.05 -1.36
N MET A 40 3.27 18.27 -1.17
CA MET A 40 3.58 19.42 -2.04
C MET A 40 5.06 19.80 -2.00
N MET A 41 5.67 19.82 -0.81
CA MET A 41 7.11 20.11 -0.67
C MET A 41 7.95 19.03 -1.35
N LYS A 42 7.66 17.74 -1.09
CA LYS A 42 8.34 16.62 -1.75
C LYS A 42 8.20 16.66 -3.28
N ALA A 43 7.02 17.01 -3.79
CA ALA A 43 6.79 17.10 -5.23
C ALA A 43 7.63 18.20 -5.89
N ARG A 44 7.80 19.34 -5.20
CA ARG A 44 8.66 20.44 -5.66
C ARG A 44 10.14 20.04 -5.66
N GLU A 45 10.60 19.34 -4.62
CA GLU A 45 11.99 18.87 -4.50
C GLU A 45 12.36 17.82 -5.55
N VAL A 46 11.43 16.94 -5.91
CA VAL A 46 11.69 15.80 -6.81
C VAL A 46 11.50 16.16 -8.29
N ALA A 47 10.96 17.34 -8.60
CA ALA A 47 10.77 17.82 -9.97
C ALA A 47 12.09 17.76 -10.76
N PRO A 48 12.11 17.21 -11.99
CA PRO A 48 10.98 16.90 -12.88
C PRO A 48 10.36 15.49 -12.74
N ARG A 49 10.83 14.65 -11.81
CA ARG A 49 10.33 13.26 -11.68
C ARG A 49 8.91 13.19 -11.11
N LEU A 50 8.25 12.05 -11.31
CA LEU A 50 6.91 11.78 -10.80
C LEU A 50 6.85 11.83 -9.27
N ALA A 51 6.01 12.71 -8.72
CA ALA A 51 5.84 12.88 -7.28
C ALA A 51 5.18 11.67 -6.58
N ALA A 52 4.45 10.85 -7.33
CA ALA A 52 3.76 9.66 -6.83
C ALA A 52 4.73 8.54 -6.40
N GLY A 53 6.00 8.62 -6.82
CA GLY A 53 7.01 7.60 -6.55
C GLY A 53 7.26 6.68 -7.75
N PRO A 54 7.96 5.55 -7.54
CA PRO A 54 8.33 4.65 -8.61
C PRO A 54 7.16 3.83 -9.13
N LEU A 55 7.29 3.27 -10.33
CA LEU A 55 6.33 2.33 -10.90
C LEU A 55 6.27 1.04 -10.04
N TRP A 56 5.06 0.61 -9.74
CA TRP A 56 4.76 -0.63 -9.01
C TRP A 56 4.10 -1.66 -9.94
N PRO A 57 4.36 -2.97 -9.72
CA PRO A 57 3.77 -4.05 -10.51
C PRO A 57 2.30 -4.26 -10.17
N ILE A 58 1.61 -4.96 -11.06
CA ILE A 58 0.25 -5.45 -10.87
C ILE A 58 0.34 -6.84 -10.23
N VAL A 59 -0.32 -7.02 -9.08
CA VAL A 59 -0.29 -8.27 -8.30
C VAL A 59 -1.69 -8.63 -7.81
N THR A 60 -2.01 -9.93 -7.81
CA THR A 60 -3.27 -10.45 -7.28
C THR A 60 -3.20 -10.62 -5.75
N CYS A 61 -4.34 -10.50 -5.06
CA CYS A 61 -4.39 -10.76 -3.62
C CYS A 61 -4.35 -12.28 -3.33
N PRO A 62 -3.71 -12.72 -2.22
CA PRO A 62 -3.37 -14.13 -2.04
C PRO A 62 -4.52 -15.03 -1.58
N SER A 63 -5.53 -14.51 -0.87
CA SER A 63 -6.58 -15.36 -0.26
C SER A 63 -7.73 -15.65 -1.23
N ILE A 64 -8.42 -16.78 -1.03
CA ILE A 64 -9.57 -17.20 -1.85
C ILE A 64 -10.63 -16.09 -1.97
N LYS A 65 -10.87 -15.35 -0.88
CA LYS A 65 -11.86 -14.26 -0.85
C LYS A 65 -11.50 -13.11 -1.80
N TYR A 66 -10.21 -12.84 -2.02
CA TYR A 66 -9.73 -11.65 -2.73
C TYR A 66 -8.91 -11.96 -3.98
N ASN A 67 -8.76 -13.23 -4.39
CA ASN A 67 -7.93 -13.61 -5.53
C ASN A 67 -8.35 -12.99 -6.88
N ARG A 68 -9.61 -12.53 -6.99
CA ARG A 68 -10.12 -11.75 -8.14
C ARG A 68 -9.71 -10.28 -8.09
N CYS A 69 -9.30 -9.77 -6.94
CA CYS A 69 -8.89 -8.40 -6.75
C CYS A 69 -7.41 -8.24 -7.10
N ILE A 70 -7.14 -7.24 -7.94
CA ILE A 70 -5.81 -6.82 -8.34
C ILE A 70 -5.40 -5.58 -7.54
N ARG A 71 -4.13 -5.47 -7.19
CA ARG A 71 -3.56 -4.31 -6.48
C ARG A 71 -2.16 -3.98 -6.95
N ALA A 72 -1.66 -2.81 -6.57
CA ALA A 72 -0.24 -2.50 -6.70
C ALA A 72 0.58 -3.35 -5.72
N GLY A 73 1.61 -4.00 -6.25
CA GLY A 73 2.59 -4.74 -5.46
C GLY A 73 3.68 -3.84 -4.88
N ARG A 74 4.73 -4.47 -4.34
CA ARG A 74 5.89 -3.76 -3.77
C ARG A 74 6.95 -3.40 -4.82
N GLY A 75 7.18 -4.27 -5.79
CA GLY A 75 8.20 -4.10 -6.83
C GLY A 75 8.24 -5.26 -7.83
N PHE A 76 8.77 -4.98 -9.01
CA PHE A 76 8.92 -5.94 -10.11
C PHE A 76 9.92 -7.04 -9.75
N THR A 77 9.67 -8.25 -10.24
CA THR A 77 10.60 -9.38 -10.08
C THR A 77 11.80 -9.21 -11.01
N ILE A 78 12.89 -9.93 -10.71
CA ILE A 78 14.07 -9.95 -11.58
C ILE A 78 13.72 -10.55 -12.96
N GLU A 79 12.81 -11.51 -13.00
CA GLU A 79 12.36 -12.16 -14.23
C GLU A 79 11.55 -11.20 -15.12
N GLU A 80 10.63 -10.43 -14.53
CA GLU A 80 9.86 -9.39 -15.23
C GLU A 80 10.79 -8.34 -15.84
N LEU A 81 11.77 -7.86 -15.06
CA LEU A 81 12.76 -6.88 -15.53
C LEU A 81 13.64 -7.44 -16.65
N LYS A 82 14.10 -8.69 -16.51
CA LYS A 82 14.90 -9.37 -17.55
C LYS A 82 14.10 -9.52 -18.84
N LYS A 83 12.80 -9.82 -18.76
CA LYS A 83 11.90 -9.92 -19.91
C LYS A 83 11.64 -8.56 -20.58
N ALA A 84 11.67 -7.47 -19.81
CA ALA A 84 11.60 -6.09 -20.31
C ALA A 84 12.95 -5.56 -20.81
N GLY A 85 14.07 -6.26 -20.56
CA GLY A 85 15.41 -5.81 -20.96
C GLY A 85 16.05 -4.80 -20.00
N ILE A 86 15.53 -4.67 -18.77
CA ILE A 86 15.97 -3.66 -17.80
C ILE A 86 16.89 -4.29 -16.75
N GLY A 87 18.04 -3.64 -16.48
CA GLY A 87 18.97 -4.09 -15.46
C GLY A 87 18.41 -3.90 -14.03
N LYS A 88 18.55 -4.91 -13.16
CA LYS A 88 18.05 -4.85 -11.76
C LYS A 88 18.64 -3.73 -10.88
N ARG A 89 19.81 -3.20 -11.25
CA ARG A 89 20.46 -2.06 -10.56
C ARG A 89 20.09 -0.71 -11.19
N GLU A 90 19.70 -0.73 -12.45
CA GLU A 90 19.33 0.45 -13.23
C GLU A 90 17.88 0.84 -12.98
N ALA A 91 16.99 -0.16 -12.82
CA ALA A 91 15.57 0.03 -12.57
C ALA A 91 15.25 1.04 -11.44
N PRO A 92 15.84 0.96 -10.23
CA PRO A 92 15.56 1.93 -9.16
C PRO A 92 15.96 3.37 -9.53
N THR A 93 16.99 3.56 -10.34
CA THR A 93 17.48 4.88 -10.78
C THR A 93 16.50 5.56 -11.74
N ILE A 94 15.85 4.77 -12.59
CA ILE A 94 14.84 5.24 -13.56
C ILE A 94 13.47 5.45 -12.88
N GLY A 95 13.28 4.93 -11.66
CA GLY A 95 12.02 5.05 -10.93
C GLY A 95 11.14 3.80 -11.07
N ILE A 96 11.73 2.62 -11.19
CA ILE A 96 11.03 1.33 -11.18
C ILE A 96 11.36 0.60 -9.88
N ALA A 97 10.34 0.22 -9.12
CA ALA A 97 10.54 -0.48 -7.85
C ALA A 97 10.91 -1.94 -8.11
N VAL A 98 11.91 -2.47 -7.39
CA VAL A 98 12.38 -3.86 -7.54
C VAL A 98 12.09 -4.63 -6.26
N ASP A 99 11.55 -5.84 -6.38
CA ASP A 99 11.42 -6.77 -5.26
C ASP A 99 12.17 -8.07 -5.53
N TYR A 100 13.28 -8.25 -4.83
CA TYR A 100 14.12 -9.46 -4.94
C TYR A 100 13.49 -10.71 -4.34
N ARG A 101 12.41 -10.59 -3.56
CA ARG A 101 11.77 -11.72 -2.86
C ARG A 101 10.55 -12.29 -3.57
N ARG A 102 9.95 -11.55 -4.51
CA ARG A 102 8.75 -12.02 -5.23
C ARG A 102 9.19 -12.90 -6.40
N HIS A 103 8.48 -14.01 -6.58
CA HIS A 103 8.66 -14.93 -7.70
C HIS A 103 7.37 -14.99 -8.53
N SER A 104 7.53 -15.08 -9.84
CA SER A 104 6.41 -15.23 -10.78
C SER A 104 5.94 -16.68 -10.76
N MET A 105 4.70 -16.93 -10.33
CA MET A 105 4.12 -18.28 -10.38
C MET A 105 3.29 -18.51 -11.65
N SER A 106 2.78 -17.44 -12.26
CA SER A 106 1.98 -17.49 -13.49
C SER A 106 2.69 -16.78 -14.64
N ALA A 107 2.63 -17.39 -15.83
CA ALA A 107 3.14 -16.80 -17.06
C ALA A 107 2.34 -15.54 -17.48
N GLU A 108 1.06 -15.47 -17.13
CA GLU A 108 0.18 -14.34 -17.45
C GLU A 108 0.59 -13.09 -16.65
N GLU A 109 0.83 -13.24 -15.35
CA GLU A 109 1.30 -12.13 -14.49
C GLU A 109 2.67 -11.62 -14.95
N LEU A 110 3.59 -12.54 -15.26
CA LEU A 110 4.90 -12.20 -15.82
C LEU A 110 4.77 -11.39 -17.12
N GLN A 111 3.85 -11.80 -18.01
CA GLN A 111 3.63 -11.11 -19.28
C GLN A 111 2.97 -9.74 -19.07
N ALA A 112 1.93 -9.64 -18.25
CA ALA A 112 1.24 -8.38 -17.97
C ALA A 112 2.19 -7.34 -17.35
N ASN A 113 3.03 -7.75 -16.39
CA ASN A 113 4.00 -6.86 -15.77
C ASN A 113 5.16 -6.51 -16.70
N ALA A 114 5.60 -7.42 -17.57
CA ALA A 114 6.59 -7.10 -18.60
C ALA A 114 6.05 -6.11 -19.64
N TRP A 115 4.78 -6.22 -20.03
CA TRP A 115 4.12 -5.23 -20.88
C TRP A 115 4.02 -3.87 -20.20
N ARG A 116 3.61 -3.85 -18.93
CA ARG A 116 3.57 -2.63 -18.12
C ARG A 116 4.92 -1.92 -18.03
N LEU A 117 6.01 -2.67 -17.96
CA LEU A 117 7.37 -2.12 -17.96
C LEU A 117 7.80 -1.55 -19.31
N LYS A 118 7.24 -2.04 -20.42
CA LYS A 118 7.53 -1.53 -21.78
C LYS A 118 6.72 -0.29 -22.12
N GLU A 119 5.53 -0.18 -21.54
CA GLU A 119 4.65 1.00 -21.70
C GLU A 119 5.14 2.20 -20.89
N TYR A 120 5.84 1.93 -19.77
CA TYR A 120 6.43 2.95 -18.90
C TYR A 120 7.77 3.46 -19.44
#